data_AF-A0A2N5KC94-F1
#
_entry.id   AF-A0A2N5KC94-F1
#
_cell.length_a   1.000
_cell.length_b   1.000
_cell.length_c   1.000
_cell.angle_alpha   90.00
_cell.angle_beta   90.00
_cell.angle_gamma   90.00
#
_symmetry.space_group_name_H-M   'P 1'
#
loop_
_entity.id
_entity.type
_entity.pdbx_description
1 polymer ?
#
loop_
_entity_poly.entity_id
_entity_poly.type
_entity_poly.pdbx_seq_one_letter_code
_entity_poly.pdbx_strand_id
1 'polypeptide(L)'
;IVDVSLRARRNAAAARTFFQQAIATSGATPTQVTTGCPLGEARSYPAAVCAGLREAEHRSSTYLNHRLERDHEQLKGRVRPMRRFKQVASAHNCCRGHTVIRNLMRGFANLTAAVPYRLRLASAWTVLATSL
;
A
#
# COMPACT_ATOMS: atom_id res chain seq x y z
N ILE A 1 -4.03 6.10 0.39
CA ILE A 1 -2.68 5.48 0.47
C ILE A 1 -2.62 4.25 -0.43
N VAL A 2 -1.48 3.91 -1.02
CA VAL A 2 -1.30 2.66 -1.78
C VAL A 2 -0.69 1.60 -0.85
N ASP A 3 -1.47 0.57 -0.51
CA ASP A 3 -1.04 -0.48 0.42
C ASP A 3 -0.33 -1.62 -0.31
N VAL A 4 -0.84 -2.00 -1.50
CA VAL A 4 -0.30 -3.12 -2.30
C VAL A 4 -0.30 -2.77 -3.78
N SER A 5 0.81 -3.09 -4.47
CA SER A 5 0.95 -2.93 -5.92
C SER A 5 1.42 -4.22 -6.56
N LEU A 6 0.73 -4.64 -7.62
CA LEU A 6 1.04 -5.85 -8.36
C LEU A 6 1.79 -5.49 -9.64
N ARG A 7 2.98 -6.09 -9.82
CA ARG A 7 3.84 -5.89 -10.99
C ARG A 7 4.39 -7.24 -11.44
N ALA A 8 4.62 -7.40 -12.73
CA ALA A 8 5.17 -8.63 -13.31
C ALA A 8 6.58 -8.94 -12.76
N ARG A 9 7.37 -7.91 -12.43
CA ARG A 9 8.70 -8.03 -11.85
C ARG A 9 8.88 -7.07 -10.68
N ARG A 10 9.63 -7.50 -9.66
CA ARG A 10 10.07 -6.66 -8.54
C ARG A 10 11.42 -6.00 -8.87
N ASN A 11 11.38 -4.96 -9.70
CA ASN A 11 12.56 -4.21 -10.12
C ASN A 11 12.51 -2.74 -9.66
N ALA A 12 13.59 -1.99 -9.91
CA ALA A 12 13.68 -0.59 -9.48
C ALA A 12 12.60 0.31 -10.10
N ALA A 13 12.26 0.10 -11.37
CA ALA A 13 11.20 0.86 -12.02
C ALA A 13 9.84 0.63 -11.33
N ALA A 14 9.50 -0.62 -11.02
CA ALA A 14 8.29 -0.97 -10.29
C ALA A 14 8.23 -0.32 -8.89
N ALA A 15 9.35 -0.31 -8.17
CA ALA A 15 9.45 0.33 -6.85
C ALA A 15 9.30 1.86 -6.97
N ARG A 16 9.94 2.50 -7.95
CA ARG A 16 9.80 3.94 -8.22
C ARG A 16 8.34 4.31 -8.49
N THR A 17 7.68 3.58 -9.38
CA THR A 17 6.26 3.82 -9.69
C THR A 17 5.37 3.62 -8.47
N PHE A 18 5.67 2.64 -7.60
CA PHE A 18 4.94 2.46 -6.35
C PHE A 18 5.02 3.69 -5.46
N PHE A 19 6.22 4.22 -5.21
CA PHE A 19 6.39 5.42 -4.39
C PHE A 19 5.73 6.65 -5.02
N GLN A 20 5.89 6.86 -6.33
CA GLN A 20 5.22 7.96 -7.04
C GLN A 20 3.70 7.89 -6.91
N GLN A 21 3.11 6.70 -7.08
CA GLN A 21 1.68 6.49 -6.89
C GLN A 21 1.25 6.71 -5.44
N ALA A 22 2.05 6.27 -4.47
CA ALA A 22 1.77 6.47 -3.05
C ALA A 22 1.74 7.96 -2.69
N ILE A 23 2.74 8.73 -3.12
CA ILE A 23 2.85 10.18 -2.91
C ILE A 23 1.70 10.91 -3.58
N ALA A 24 1.41 10.60 -4.85
CA ALA A 24 0.31 11.22 -5.59
C ALA A 24 -1.05 10.92 -4.94
N THR A 25 -1.24 9.72 -4.40
CA THR A 25 -2.49 9.32 -3.73
C THR A 25 -2.62 9.93 -2.33
N SER A 26 -1.51 10.10 -1.59
CA SER A 26 -1.54 10.70 -0.25
C SER A 26 -1.52 12.22 -0.27
N GLY A 27 -1.03 12.83 -1.36
CA GLY A 27 -0.72 14.26 -1.41
C GLY A 27 0.45 14.67 -0.51
N ALA A 28 1.22 13.71 0.02
CA ALA A 28 2.25 13.94 1.01
C ALA A 28 3.57 13.25 0.65
N THR A 29 4.67 14.00 0.72
CA THR A 29 6.03 13.47 0.59
C THR A 29 6.46 12.91 1.95
N PRO A 30 6.84 11.63 2.03
CA PRO A 30 7.27 11.04 3.29
C PRO A 30 8.63 11.59 3.71
N THR A 31 8.80 11.89 5.00
CA THR A 31 10.08 12.22 5.63
C THR A 31 10.86 10.99 6.07
N GLN A 32 10.22 9.81 6.05
CA GLN A 32 10.81 8.54 6.47
C GLN A 32 10.30 7.39 5.60
N VAL A 33 11.20 6.48 5.22
CA VAL A 33 10.89 5.26 4.46
C VAL A 33 11.44 4.04 5.18
N THR A 34 10.60 3.03 5.39
CA THR A 34 11.04 1.74 5.95
C THR A 34 10.98 0.66 4.88
N THR A 35 12.06 -0.09 4.69
CA THR A 35 12.08 -1.28 3.81
C THR A 35 12.51 -2.54 4.56
N GLY A 36 12.11 -3.72 4.05
CA GLY A 36 12.42 -5.02 4.66
C GLY A 36 13.87 -5.49 4.53
N CYS A 37 14.75 -4.66 3.96
CA CYS A 37 16.18 -4.89 3.83
C CYS A 37 16.92 -3.54 3.86
N PRO A 38 18.21 -3.52 4.24
CA PRO A 38 19.07 -2.34 4.16
C PRO A 38 19.23 -1.77 2.74
N LEU A 39 19.51 -0.46 2.65
CA LEU A 39 19.90 0.17 1.38
C LEU A 39 21.18 -0.48 0.85
N GLY A 40 21.21 -0.76 -0.44
CA GLY A 40 22.33 -1.41 -1.14
C GLY A 40 22.21 -2.93 -1.24
N GLU A 41 21.44 -3.59 -0.36
CA GLU A 41 21.30 -5.05 -0.36
C GLU A 41 20.19 -5.57 -1.28
N ALA A 42 19.13 -4.78 -1.50
CA ALA A 42 18.15 -5.08 -2.53
C ALA A 42 18.54 -4.47 -3.88
N ARG A 43 18.45 -5.24 -4.96
CA ARG A 43 18.72 -4.73 -6.32
C ARG A 43 17.71 -3.70 -6.83
N SER A 44 16.51 -3.62 -6.24
CA SER A 44 15.40 -2.79 -6.73
C SER A 44 15.16 -1.51 -5.92
N TYR A 45 15.29 -1.55 -4.60
CA TYR A 45 14.90 -0.43 -3.73
C TYR A 45 15.87 0.77 -3.70
N PRO A 46 17.19 0.59 -3.69
CA PRO A 46 18.14 1.70 -3.58
C PRO A 46 17.97 2.71 -4.71
N ALA A 47 17.82 2.26 -5.94
CA ALA A 47 17.59 3.14 -7.09
C ALA A 47 16.22 3.87 -7.02
N ALA A 48 15.18 3.22 -6.48
CA ALA A 48 13.86 3.83 -6.36
C ALA A 48 13.79 4.89 -5.24
N VAL A 49 14.44 4.62 -4.10
CA VAL A 49 14.56 5.57 -2.98
C VAL A 49 15.44 6.76 -3.41
N CYS A 50 16.57 6.50 -4.07
CA CYS A 50 17.47 7.55 -4.58
C CYS A 50 16.84 8.45 -5.66
N ALA A 51 15.85 7.99 -6.42
CA ALA A 51 15.27 8.75 -7.53
C ALA A 51 14.10 9.68 -7.15
N GLY A 52 13.60 9.61 -5.91
CA GLY A 52 12.43 10.42 -5.53
C GLY A 52 12.24 10.67 -4.04
N LEU A 53 13.05 10.08 -3.16
CA LEU A 53 12.94 10.17 -1.71
C LEU A 53 14.31 10.38 -1.05
N ARG A 54 15.22 11.12 -1.69
CA ARG A 54 16.60 11.33 -1.21
C ARG A 54 16.66 11.98 0.18
N GLU A 55 15.73 12.87 0.47
CA GLU A 55 15.63 13.58 1.75
C GLU A 55 14.92 12.76 2.84
N ALA A 56 14.33 11.61 2.50
CA ALA A 56 13.62 10.79 3.47
C ALA A 56 14.60 9.92 4.24
N GLU A 57 14.48 9.89 5.57
CA GLU A 57 15.25 9.00 6.43
C GLU A 57 14.91 7.55 6.10
N HIS A 58 15.91 6.78 5.68
CA HIS A 58 15.74 5.36 5.41
C HIS A 58 15.97 4.54 6.68
N ARG A 59 15.03 3.64 6.99
CA ARG A 59 15.15 2.68 8.08
C ARG A 59 15.00 1.24 7.58
N SER A 60 15.82 0.36 8.13
CA SER A 60 15.65 -1.09 8.00
C SER A 60 15.97 -1.74 9.33
N SER A 61 14.99 -2.42 9.92
CA SER A 61 15.22 -3.27 11.09
C SER A 61 14.27 -4.46 11.04
N THR A 62 14.66 -5.57 11.66
CA THR A 62 13.82 -6.77 11.77
C THR A 62 12.46 -6.46 12.38
N TYR A 63 12.43 -5.62 13.42
CA TYR A 63 11.19 -5.19 14.07
C TYR A 63 10.27 -4.39 13.13
N LEU A 64 10.82 -3.40 12.43
CA LEU A 64 10.04 -2.59 11.49
C LEU A 64 9.55 -3.43 10.31
N ASN A 65 10.36 -4.40 9.86
CA ASN A 65 9.96 -5.35 8.83
C ASN A 65 8.81 -6.26 9.31
N HIS A 66 8.86 -6.78 10.54
CA HIS A 66 7.76 -7.56 11.11
C HIS A 66 6.45 -6.77 11.16
N ARG A 67 6.50 -5.46 11.43
CA ARG A 67 5.32 -4.59 11.38
C ARG A 67 4.74 -4.50 9.96
N LEU A 68 5.59 -4.31 8.94
CA LEU A 68 5.17 -4.29 7.53
C LEU A 68 4.56 -5.64 7.12
N GLU A 69 5.21 -6.75 7.46
CA GLU A 69 4.71 -8.09 7.17
C GLU A 69 3.37 -8.36 7.84
N ARG A 70 3.19 -7.93 9.11
CA ARG A 70 1.92 -8.03 9.83
C ARG A 70 0.81 -7.23 9.15
N ASP A 71 1.12 -6.04 8.64
CA ASP A 71 0.16 -5.25 7.88
C ASP A 71 -0.29 -5.99 6.60
N HIS A 72 0.61 -6.73 5.94
CA HIS A 72 0.30 -7.56 4.76
C HIS A 72 -0.44 -8.86 5.09
N GLU A 73 -0.31 -9.42 6.30
CA GLU A 73 -0.93 -10.70 6.67
C GLU A 73 -2.46 -10.69 6.49
N GLN A 74 -3.11 -9.54 6.62
CA GLN A 74 -4.56 -9.46 6.40
C GLN A 74 -4.97 -9.67 4.93
N LEU A 75 -4.16 -9.18 3.96
CA LEU A 75 -4.39 -9.51 2.55
C LEU A 75 -4.03 -10.97 2.27
N LYS A 76 -2.87 -11.44 2.78
CA LYS A 76 -2.45 -12.83 2.61
C LYS A 76 -3.48 -13.81 3.17
N GLY A 77 -4.09 -13.52 4.32
CA GLY A 77 -5.14 -14.31 4.93
C GLY A 77 -6.41 -14.42 4.08
N ARG A 78 -6.73 -13.39 3.27
CA ARG A 78 -7.81 -13.46 2.28
C ARG A 78 -7.42 -14.26 1.04
N VAL A 79 -6.17 -14.12 0.59
CA VAL A 79 -5.69 -14.75 -0.66
C VAL A 79 -5.33 -16.23 -0.50
N ARG A 80 -4.77 -16.64 0.64
CA ARG A 80 -4.32 -18.02 0.90
C ARG A 80 -5.44 -19.06 0.74
N PRO A 81 -6.66 -18.88 1.30
CA PRO A 81 -7.77 -19.82 1.12
C PRO A 81 -8.23 -19.98 -0.33
N MET A 82 -8.06 -18.93 -1.15
CA MET A 82 -8.45 -18.94 -2.56
C MET A 82 -7.44 -19.70 -3.45
N ARG A 83 -6.39 -20.32 -2.88
CA ARG A 83 -5.33 -21.03 -3.60
C ARG A 83 -4.63 -20.19 -4.66
N ARG A 84 -4.48 -18.88 -4.40
CA ARG A 84 -3.88 -17.87 -5.30
C ARG A 84 -4.74 -17.61 -6.55
N PHE A 85 -4.42 -16.53 -7.25
CA PHE A 85 -5.15 -16.13 -8.46
C PHE A 85 -4.58 -16.82 -9.70
N LYS A 86 -5.48 -17.26 -10.59
CA LYS A 86 -5.12 -17.82 -11.91
C LYS A 86 -4.72 -16.74 -12.92
N GLN A 87 -5.16 -15.50 -12.72
CA GLN A 87 -4.92 -14.37 -13.62
C GLN A 87 -4.41 -13.15 -12.85
N VAL A 88 -3.47 -12.42 -13.46
CA VAL A 88 -2.91 -11.19 -12.91
C VAL A 88 -3.98 -10.10 -12.75
N ALA A 89 -4.92 -10.01 -13.69
CA ALA A 89 -6.02 -9.05 -13.63
C ALA A 89 -6.91 -9.26 -12.39
N SER A 90 -7.27 -10.51 -12.08
CA SER A 90 -8.05 -10.84 -10.87
C SER A 90 -7.28 -10.50 -9.60
N ALA A 91 -5.98 -10.81 -9.54
CA ALA A 91 -5.13 -10.45 -8.42
C ALA A 91 -5.07 -8.92 -8.22
N HIS A 92 -4.93 -8.17 -9.32
CA HIS A 92 -4.92 -6.72 -9.29
C HIS A 92 -6.23 -6.13 -8.78
N ASN A 93 -7.38 -6.61 -9.28
CA ASN A 93 -8.70 -6.16 -8.83
C ASN A 93 -8.92 -6.45 -7.35
N CYS A 94 -8.54 -7.65 -6.89
CA CYS A 94 -8.62 -7.99 -5.46
C CYS A 94 -7.73 -7.09 -4.59
N CYS A 95 -6.48 -6.85 -4.99
CA CYS A 95 -5.56 -5.97 -4.26
C CYS A 95 -6.06 -4.52 -4.22
N ARG A 96 -6.63 -4.01 -5.33
CA ARG A 96 -7.23 -2.68 -5.39
C ARG A 96 -8.45 -2.59 -4.46
N GLY A 97 -9.37 -3.53 -4.54
CA GLY A 97 -10.55 -3.57 -3.65
C GLY A 97 -10.15 -3.65 -2.18
N HIS A 98 -9.17 -4.49 -1.84
CA HIS A 98 -8.62 -4.57 -0.49
C HIS A 98 -8.05 -3.22 -0.02
N THR A 99 -7.26 -2.55 -0.85
CA THR A 99 -6.66 -1.25 -0.53
C THR A 99 -7.72 -0.18 -0.31
N VAL A 100 -8.77 -0.13 -1.15
CA VAL A 100 -9.89 0.81 -1.00
C VAL A 100 -10.58 0.60 0.35
N ILE A 101 -11.01 -0.62 0.65
CA ILE A 101 -11.69 -0.95 1.91
C ILE A 101 -10.80 -0.61 3.11
N ARG A 102 -9.51 -0.94 3.06
CA ARG A 102 -8.57 -0.64 4.16
C ARG A 102 -8.38 0.86 4.35
N ASN A 103 -8.24 1.63 3.27
CA ASN A 103 -8.12 3.09 3.35
C ASN A 103 -9.37 3.73 3.97
N LEU A 104 -10.56 3.29 3.54
CA LEU A 104 -11.82 3.77 4.11
C LEU A 104 -11.88 3.46 5.61
N MET A 105 -11.62 2.21 6.01
CA MET A 105 -11.61 1.79 7.42
C MET A 105 -10.57 2.54 8.28
N ARG A 106 -9.37 2.79 7.74
CA ARG A 106 -8.30 3.49 8.46
C ARG A 106 -8.45 5.02 8.46
N GLY A 107 -9.41 5.58 7.72
CA GLY A 107 -9.62 7.03 7.65
C GLY A 107 -8.63 7.73 6.72
N PHE A 108 -8.02 6.98 5.80
CA PHE A 108 -7.05 7.51 4.82
C PHE A 108 -7.71 8.00 3.53
N ALA A 109 -9.03 8.19 3.55
CA ALA A 109 -9.80 8.79 2.48
C ALA A 109 -10.58 9.98 3.06
N ASN A 110 -10.74 11.04 2.27
CA ASN A 110 -11.46 12.24 2.71
C ASN A 110 -12.89 11.92 3.20
N LEU A 111 -13.54 10.94 2.56
CA LEU A 111 -14.87 10.42 2.94
C LEU A 111 -14.93 9.87 4.37
N THR A 112 -13.82 9.45 4.96
CA THR A 112 -13.78 8.76 6.25
C THR A 112 -12.82 9.36 7.27
N ALA A 113 -12.08 10.41 6.91
CA ALA A 113 -11.06 11.04 7.74
C ALA A 113 -11.63 11.56 9.07
N ALA A 114 -12.77 12.26 9.01
CA ALA A 114 -13.46 12.82 10.17
C ALA A 114 -14.53 11.88 10.78
N VAL A 115 -14.70 10.67 10.24
CA VAL A 115 -15.76 9.74 10.67
C VAL A 115 -15.22 8.79 11.75
N PRO A 116 -15.97 8.54 12.85
CA PRO A 116 -15.59 7.56 13.86
C PRO A 116 -15.36 6.16 13.25
N TYR A 117 -14.33 5.44 13.71
CA TYR A 117 -13.88 4.18 13.12
C TYR A 117 -15.01 3.20 12.79
N ARG A 118 -15.95 3.00 13.73
CA ARG A 118 -17.07 2.04 13.58
C ARG A 118 -18.07 2.41 12.49
N LEU A 119 -18.11 3.69 12.08
CA LEU A 119 -19.06 4.21 11.10
C LEU A 119 -18.45 4.41 9.71
N ARG A 120 -17.11 4.36 9.57
CA ARG A 120 -16.40 4.73 8.34
C ARG A 120 -16.90 4.01 7.08
N LEU A 121 -17.07 2.68 7.13
CA LEU A 121 -17.56 1.95 5.96
C LEU A 121 -19.02 2.27 5.65
N ALA A 122 -19.88 2.35 6.67
CA ALA A 122 -21.28 2.67 6.47
C ALA A 122 -21.44 4.07 5.85
N SER A 123 -20.76 5.08 6.39
CA SER A 123 -20.77 6.44 5.87
C SER A 123 -20.20 6.53 4.45
N ALA A 124 -19.08 5.86 4.18
CA ALA A 124 -18.49 5.83 2.83
C ALA A 124 -19.42 5.16 1.82
N TRP A 125 -20.08 4.06 2.22
CA TRP A 125 -20.98 3.32 1.35
C TRP A 125 -22.17 4.16 0.88
N THR A 126 -22.79 4.93 1.78
CA THR A 126 -23.92 5.81 1.44
C THR A 126 -23.55 6.82 0.34
N VAL A 127 -22.35 7.38 0.41
CA VAL A 127 -21.87 8.35 -0.59
C VAL A 127 -21.53 7.66 -1.92
N LEU A 128 -20.89 6.50 -1.88
CA LEU A 128 -20.51 5.77 -3.09
C LEU A 128 -21.72 5.20 -3.84
N ALA A 129 -22.74 4.74 -3.11
CA ALA A 129 -23.95 4.16 -3.70
C ALA A 129 -24.82 5.19 -4.43
N THR A 130 -24.69 6.48 -4.11
CA THR A 130 -25.40 7.58 -4.77
C THR A 130 -24.63 8.17 -5.95
N SER A 131 -23.38 7.73 -6.17
CA SER A 131 -22.50 8.19 -7.24
C SER A 131 -22.42 7.22 -8.42
N LEU A 132 -23.27 6.18 -8.45
CA LEU A 132 -23.39 5.16 -9.48
C LEU A 132 -24.72 5.32 -10.22
#